data_AF-A0A7S2WYH8-F1
#
_entry.id   AF-A0A7S2WYH8-F1
#
_cell.length_a   1.000
_cell.length_b   1.000
_cell.length_c   1.000
_cell.angle_alpha   90.00
_cell.angle_beta   90.00
_cell.angle_gamma   90.00
#
_symmetry.space_group_name_H-M   'P 1'
#
loop_
_entity.id
_entity.type
_entity.pdbx_description
1 polymer ?
#
loop_
_entity_poly.entity_id
_entity_poly.type
_entity_poly.pdbx_seq_one_letter_code
_entity_poly.pdbx_strand_id
1 'polypeptide(L)'
;RREREAEHSGGLAASAGEDAGSLLPTLEGLKKYVPGFVVGFVAMSILRSAGDFTLDHYGLALGLVDGSQWKELTSVVGSDLGSHYLLGTAMAAVGLSTSTSNLRGVGYKPFVVGLAGAGVVGTTGFASTMLLGNLFL
;
A
#
# COMPACT_ATOMS: atom_id res chain seq x y z
N ARG A 1 34.75 9.61 -46.61
CA ARG A 1 35.82 9.10 -45.70
C ARG A 1 36.57 10.21 -44.95
N ARG A 2 36.36 11.51 -45.25
CA ARG A 2 36.88 12.66 -44.47
C ARG A 2 35.80 13.41 -43.68
N GLU A 3 34.66 12.77 -43.44
CA GLU A 3 33.56 13.31 -42.63
C GLU A 3 33.26 12.44 -41.41
N ARG A 4 34.02 11.35 -41.19
CA ARG A 4 33.90 10.45 -40.03
C ARG A 4 34.97 10.67 -38.96
N GLU A 5 35.73 11.75 -39.06
CA GLU A 5 36.82 12.07 -38.13
C GLU A 5 36.54 13.32 -37.28
N ALA A 6 35.42 14.03 -37.50
CA ALA A 6 35.05 15.22 -36.72
C ALA A 6 34.04 14.95 -35.59
N GLU A 7 33.25 13.87 -35.64
CA GLU A 7 32.29 13.54 -34.57
C GLU A 7 32.92 12.78 -33.39
N HIS A 8 34.06 12.13 -33.59
CA HIS A 8 34.67 11.26 -32.57
C HIS A 8 35.55 11.98 -31.53
N SER A 9 35.58 13.31 -31.55
CA SER A 9 36.24 14.13 -30.52
C SER A 9 35.27 14.99 -29.70
N GLY A 10 33.97 14.93 -29.98
CA GLY A 10 32.94 15.69 -29.24
C GLY A 10 32.25 14.92 -28.10
N GLY A 11 32.48 13.60 -27.98
CA GLY A 11 31.73 12.72 -27.07
C GLY A 11 32.38 12.44 -25.70
N LEU A 12 33.59 12.95 -25.43
CA LEU A 12 34.36 12.58 -24.23
C LEU A 12 34.36 13.62 -23.09
N ALA A 13 33.56 14.69 -23.18
CA ALA A 13 33.60 15.81 -22.22
C ALA A 13 32.27 16.06 -21.48
N ALA A 14 31.34 15.11 -21.46
CA ALA A 14 30.06 15.26 -20.73
C ALA A 14 29.80 14.11 -19.74
N SER A 15 30.85 13.50 -19.19
CA SER A 15 30.76 12.53 -18.09
C SER A 15 31.22 13.10 -16.74
N ALA A 16 31.17 14.41 -16.55
CA ALA A 16 31.64 15.07 -15.33
C ALA A 16 30.52 15.93 -14.74
N GLY A 17 29.55 15.23 -14.18
CA GLY A 17 28.42 15.79 -13.47
C GLY A 17 27.62 14.65 -12.87
N GLU A 18 28.32 13.69 -12.27
CA GLU A 18 27.71 12.70 -11.39
C GLU A 18 26.90 13.48 -10.35
N ASP A 19 25.59 13.36 -10.51
CA ASP A 19 24.58 13.88 -9.62
C ASP A 19 24.96 13.52 -8.18
N ALA A 20 25.63 14.46 -7.51
CA ALA A 20 25.54 14.65 -6.08
C ALA A 20 24.13 15.16 -5.74
N GLY A 21 23.13 14.44 -6.25
CA GLY A 21 21.71 14.68 -6.08
C GLY A 21 21.34 14.32 -4.65
N SER A 22 21.22 15.36 -3.83
CA SER A 22 20.60 15.40 -2.51
C SER A 22 20.35 14.04 -1.86
N LEU A 23 21.15 13.73 -0.84
CA LEU A 23 20.95 12.69 0.17
C LEU A 23 19.71 12.92 1.05
N LEU A 24 18.69 13.59 0.51
CA LEU A 24 17.36 13.61 1.05
C LEU A 24 16.56 12.71 0.12
N PRO A 25 15.98 11.59 0.58
CA PRO A 25 14.93 10.94 -0.19
C PRO A 25 13.83 11.99 -0.38
N THR A 26 13.86 12.68 -1.53
CA THR A 26 12.98 13.80 -1.80
C THR A 26 11.58 13.27 -1.65
N LEU A 27 10.75 13.94 -0.85
CA LEU A 27 9.36 13.56 -0.61
C LEU A 27 8.58 13.37 -1.93
N GLU A 28 9.08 13.95 -3.03
CA GLU A 28 8.64 13.72 -4.41
C GLU A 28 8.88 12.30 -4.93
N GLY A 29 10.04 11.69 -4.64
CA GLY A 29 10.34 10.31 -5.00
C GLY A 29 9.45 9.32 -4.27
N LEU A 30 9.10 9.60 -3.01
CA LEU A 30 8.22 8.74 -2.22
C LEU A 30 6.79 8.70 -2.79
N LYS A 31 6.26 9.84 -3.26
CA LYS A 31 4.94 9.91 -3.92
C LYS A 31 4.85 9.08 -5.21
N LYS A 32 5.99 8.78 -5.85
CA LYS A 32 6.03 7.97 -7.08
C LYS A 32 5.83 6.48 -6.82
N TYR A 33 6.28 5.98 -5.66
CA TYR A 33 6.25 4.55 -5.33
C TYR A 33 5.11 4.18 -4.37
N VAL A 34 4.64 5.13 -3.55
CA VAL A 34 3.58 4.89 -2.59
C VAL A 34 2.24 5.39 -3.14
N PRO A 35 1.28 4.49 -3.41
CA PRO A 35 -0.06 4.91 -3.79
C PRO A 35 -0.70 5.78 -2.70
N GLY A 36 -1.44 6.81 -3.10
CA GLY A 36 -2.06 7.75 -2.15
C GLY A 36 -2.96 7.09 -1.10
N PHE A 37 -3.62 5.97 -1.44
CA PHE A 37 -4.46 5.22 -0.49
C PHE A 37 -3.66 4.64 0.69
N VAL A 38 -2.38 4.29 0.48
CA VAL A 38 -1.51 3.74 1.53
C VAL A 38 -1.19 4.82 2.56
N VAL A 39 -0.90 6.04 2.10
CA VAL A 39 -0.66 7.19 2.99
C VAL A 39 -1.92 7.51 3.81
N GLY A 40 -3.10 7.48 3.15
CA GLY A 40 -4.38 7.65 3.84
C GLY A 40 -4.64 6.57 4.90
N PHE A 41 -4.34 5.31 4.58
CA PHE A 41 -4.45 4.19 5.53
C PHE A 41 -3.53 4.38 6.74
N VAL A 42 -2.25 4.74 6.54
CA VAL A 42 -1.31 4.98 7.63
C VAL A 42 -1.73 6.16 8.50
N ALA A 43 -2.15 7.27 7.90
CA ALA A 43 -2.65 8.43 8.63
C ALA A 43 -3.86 8.08 9.51
N MET A 44 -4.83 7.33 8.97
CA MET A 44 -5.98 6.84 9.73
C MET A 44 -5.58 5.83 10.81
N SER A 45 -4.60 4.97 10.56
CA SER A 45 -4.08 4.05 11.59
C SER A 45 -3.44 4.80 12.76
N ILE A 46 -2.68 5.87 12.49
CA ILE A 46 -2.10 6.71 13.56
C ILE A 46 -3.20 7.40 14.33
N LEU A 47 -4.20 7.99 13.65
CA LEU A 47 -5.34 8.63 14.30
C LEU A 47 -6.11 7.64 15.19
N ARG A 48 -6.34 6.42 14.71
CA ARG A 48 -6.96 5.33 15.47
C ARG A 48 -6.16 5.01 16.73
N SER A 49 -4.85 4.77 16.59
CA SER A 49 -3.96 4.44 17.71
C SER A 49 -3.86 5.58 18.73
N ALA A 50 -3.79 6.83 18.27
CA ALA A 50 -3.78 8.00 19.16
C ALA A 50 -5.08 8.14 19.95
N GLY A 51 -6.23 7.87 19.30
CA GLY A 51 -7.54 7.87 19.97
C GLY A 51 -7.65 6.80 21.04
N ASP A 52 -7.18 5.58 20.75
CA ASP A 52 -7.15 4.48 21.74
C ASP A 52 -6.19 4.77 22.90
N PHE A 53 -5.00 5.30 22.62
CA PHE A 53 -4.03 5.71 23.64
C PHE A 53 -4.59 6.81 24.56
N THR A 54 -5.26 7.80 23.99
CA THR A 54 -5.84 8.90 24.79
C THR A 54 -7.00 8.41 25.64
N LEU A 55 -7.78 7.46 25.13
CA LEU A 55 -8.87 6.85 25.89
C LEU A 55 -8.37 6.06 27.10
N ASP A 56 -7.30 5.28 26.94
CA ASP A 56 -6.70 4.47 28.00
C ASP A 56 -6.06 5.34 29.11
N HIS A 57 -5.40 6.44 28.74
CA HIS A 57 -4.67 7.29 29.70
C HIS A 57 -5.48 8.43 30.31
N TYR A 58 -6.45 9.01 29.60
CA TYR A 58 -7.17 10.22 30.03
C TYR A 58 -8.68 10.00 30.20
N GLY A 59 -9.20 8.80 29.88
CA GLY A 59 -10.64 8.47 29.98
C GLY A 59 -11.51 9.09 28.90
N LEU A 60 -10.95 9.89 28.00
CA LEU A 60 -11.61 10.54 26.87
C LEU A 60 -10.78 10.31 25.59
N ALA A 61 -11.37 9.74 24.55
CA ALA A 61 -10.72 9.59 23.26
C ALA A 61 -10.47 10.95 22.62
N LEU A 62 -9.22 11.20 22.19
CA LEU A 62 -8.74 12.46 21.63
C LEU A 62 -9.05 13.71 22.50
N GLY A 63 -9.35 13.51 23.80
CA GLY A 63 -9.74 14.56 24.74
C GLY A 63 -11.15 15.13 24.55
N LEU A 64 -11.97 14.55 23.68
CA LEU A 64 -13.28 15.10 23.28
C LEU A 64 -14.44 14.10 23.36
N VAL A 65 -14.17 12.80 23.26
CA VAL A 65 -15.20 11.77 23.04
C VAL A 65 -15.14 10.72 24.15
N ASP A 66 -16.29 10.33 24.70
CA ASP A 66 -16.37 9.27 25.71
C ASP A 66 -15.98 7.91 25.12
N GLY A 67 -15.48 6.98 25.96
CA GLY A 67 -15.04 5.66 25.49
C GLY A 67 -16.13 4.84 24.80
N SER A 68 -17.37 4.97 25.26
CA SER A 68 -18.54 4.33 24.64
C SER A 68 -18.77 4.85 23.21
N GLN A 69 -18.76 6.17 23.05
CA GLN A 69 -18.95 6.86 21.78
C GLN A 69 -17.78 6.62 20.81
N TRP A 70 -16.54 6.55 21.31
CA TRP A 70 -15.37 6.23 20.50
C TRP A 70 -15.44 4.82 19.93
N LYS A 71 -15.86 3.86 20.76
CA LYS A 71 -16.05 2.47 20.32
C LYS A 71 -17.18 2.33 19.30
N GLU A 72 -18.30 3.02 19.52
CA GLU A 72 -19.42 3.04 18.57
C GLU A 72 -19.02 3.70 17.24
N LEU A 73 -18.34 4.85 17.28
CA LEU A 73 -17.84 5.53 16.09
C LEU A 73 -16.88 4.65 15.28
N THR A 74 -15.89 4.05 15.96
CA THR A 74 -14.89 3.20 15.31
C THR A 74 -15.51 1.90 14.78
N SER A 75 -16.54 1.37 15.44
CA SER A 75 -17.34 0.26 14.93
C SER A 75 -18.11 0.67 13.67
N VAL A 76 -18.95 1.71 13.73
CA VAL A 76 -19.78 2.13 12.59
C VAL A 76 -18.91 2.47 11.36
N VAL A 77 -17.79 3.17 11.56
CA VAL A 77 -16.86 3.52 10.48
C VAL A 77 -16.10 2.28 9.99
N GLY A 78 -15.65 1.41 10.91
CA GLY A 78 -14.79 0.27 10.60
C GLY A 78 -15.54 -0.96 10.08
N SER A 79 -16.51 -1.47 10.81
CA SER A 79 -17.21 -2.72 10.50
C SER A 79 -18.34 -2.52 9.49
N ASP A 80 -19.22 -1.56 9.74
CA ASP A 80 -20.52 -1.53 9.05
C ASP A 80 -20.46 -0.70 7.78
N LEU A 81 -20.11 0.59 7.90
CA LEU A 81 -20.11 1.48 6.74
C LEU A 81 -18.87 1.28 5.88
N GLY A 82 -17.69 1.29 6.48
CA GLY A 82 -16.41 1.24 5.75
C GLY A 82 -16.17 -0.10 5.06
N SER A 83 -16.13 -1.17 5.84
CA SER A 83 -15.74 -2.49 5.32
C SER A 83 -16.83 -3.16 4.48
N HIS A 84 -18.11 -3.03 4.85
CA HIS A 84 -19.17 -3.72 4.14
C HIS A 84 -19.64 -2.94 2.91
N TYR A 85 -20.10 -1.69 3.10
CA TYR A 85 -20.74 -0.94 2.02
C TYR A 85 -19.75 -0.21 1.12
N LEU A 86 -18.83 0.57 1.71
CA LEU A 86 -17.89 1.38 0.92
C LEU A 86 -16.89 0.51 0.17
N LEU A 87 -16.23 -0.43 0.85
CA LEU A 87 -15.24 -1.30 0.22
C LEU A 87 -15.89 -2.27 -0.78
N GLY A 88 -17.05 -2.84 -0.46
CA GLY A 88 -17.80 -3.69 -1.37
C GLY A 88 -18.21 -2.97 -2.66
N THR A 89 -18.76 -1.76 -2.54
CA THR A 89 -19.15 -0.94 -3.70
C THR A 89 -17.93 -0.52 -4.52
N ALA A 90 -16.81 -0.19 -3.87
CA ALA A 90 -15.56 0.13 -4.55
C ALA A 90 -15.04 -1.08 -5.37
N MET A 91 -15.06 -2.28 -4.80
CA MET A 91 -14.65 -3.51 -5.51
C MET A 91 -15.58 -3.84 -6.69
N ALA A 92 -16.89 -3.61 -6.53
CA ALA A 92 -17.85 -3.75 -7.63
C ALA A 92 -17.60 -2.74 -8.76
N ALA A 93 -17.32 -1.48 -8.41
CA ALA A 93 -16.98 -0.43 -9.37
C ALA A 93 -15.67 -0.72 -10.12
N VAL A 94 -14.64 -1.26 -9.45
CA VAL A 94 -13.39 -1.72 -10.10
C VAL A 94 -13.67 -2.84 -11.10
N GLY A 95 -14.54 -3.81 -10.74
CA GLY A 95 -15.00 -4.85 -11.64
C GLY A 95 -15.72 -4.29 -12.88
N LEU A 96 -16.65 -3.35 -12.69
CA LEU A 96 -17.39 -2.67 -13.77
C LEU A 96 -16.50 -1.77 -14.65
N SER A 97 -15.48 -1.15 -14.07
CA SER A 97 -14.50 -0.33 -14.80
C SER A 97 -13.54 -1.17 -15.66
N THR A 98 -13.57 -2.50 -15.52
CA THR A 98 -12.71 -3.39 -16.30
C THR A 98 -13.31 -3.65 -17.67
N SER A 99 -12.58 -3.29 -18.73
CA SER A 99 -12.96 -3.61 -20.11
C SER A 99 -13.03 -5.13 -20.31
N THR A 100 -14.23 -5.64 -20.63
CA THR A 100 -14.47 -7.06 -20.93
C THR A 100 -13.60 -7.57 -22.10
N SER A 101 -13.15 -6.67 -22.97
CA SER A 101 -12.22 -6.99 -24.06
C SER A 101 -10.81 -7.31 -23.54
N ASN A 102 -10.32 -6.55 -22.55
CA ASN A 102 -9.03 -6.79 -21.92
C ASN A 102 -9.02 -8.10 -21.11
N LEU A 103 -10.15 -8.49 -20.50
CA LEU A 103 -10.27 -9.78 -19.80
C LEU A 103 -10.20 -10.98 -20.75
N ARG A 104 -10.82 -10.87 -21.93
CA ARG A 104 -10.78 -11.93 -22.94
C ARG A 104 -9.39 -12.19 -23.53
N GLY A 105 -8.54 -11.16 -23.60
CA GLY A 105 -7.18 -11.27 -24.14
C GLY A 105 -6.20 -12.01 -23.23
N VAL A 106 -6.45 -12.08 -21.92
CA VAL A 106 -5.49 -12.61 -20.93
C VAL A 106 -5.81 -14.06 -20.50
N GLY A 107 -7.09 -14.45 -20.51
CA GLY A 107 -7.51 -15.84 -20.24
C GLY A 107 -7.27 -16.30 -18.80
N TYR A 108 -7.14 -17.63 -18.59
CA TYR A 108 -7.06 -18.23 -17.25
C TYR A 108 -5.67 -18.10 -16.57
N LYS A 109 -4.63 -17.74 -17.32
CA LYS A 109 -3.24 -17.68 -16.86
C LYS A 109 -3.03 -16.85 -15.57
N PRO A 110 -3.51 -15.58 -15.47
CA PRO A 110 -3.34 -14.78 -14.27
C PRO A 110 -4.08 -15.38 -13.06
N PHE A 111 -5.19 -16.08 -13.27
CA PHE A 111 -5.93 -16.73 -12.20
C PHE A 111 -5.12 -17.87 -11.56
N VAL A 112 -4.46 -18.71 -12.36
CA VAL A 112 -3.64 -19.81 -11.83
C VAL A 112 -2.38 -19.29 -11.12
N VAL A 113 -1.74 -18.25 -11.66
CA VAL A 113 -0.60 -17.61 -10.98
C VAL A 113 -1.04 -16.97 -9.66
N GLY A 114 -2.21 -16.31 -9.65
CA GLY A 114 -2.81 -15.77 -8.42
C GLY A 114 -3.13 -16.86 -7.39
N LEU A 115 -3.73 -17.97 -7.82
CA LEU A 115 -4.05 -19.10 -6.96
C LEU A 115 -2.78 -19.76 -6.37
N ALA A 116 -1.76 -19.96 -7.20
CA ALA A 116 -0.47 -20.46 -6.75
C ALA A 116 0.19 -19.52 -5.74
N GLY A 117 0.19 -18.21 -6.01
CA GLY A 117 0.70 -17.19 -5.10
C GLY A 117 -0.06 -17.17 -3.76
N ALA A 118 -1.39 -17.20 -3.81
CA ALA A 118 -2.22 -17.28 -2.61
C ALA A 118 -1.95 -18.55 -1.78
N GLY A 119 -1.74 -19.68 -2.45
CA GLY A 119 -1.35 -20.94 -1.80
C GLY A 119 0.00 -20.84 -1.10
N VAL A 120 1.02 -20.26 -1.74
CA VAL A 120 2.35 -20.08 -1.14
C VAL A 120 2.30 -19.12 0.05
N VAL A 121 1.62 -17.98 -0.08
CA VAL A 121 1.50 -17.01 1.01
C VAL A 121 0.70 -17.59 2.18
N GLY A 122 -0.41 -18.29 1.88
CA GLY A 122 -1.24 -18.95 2.89
C GLY A 122 -0.49 -20.05 3.65
N THR A 123 0.23 -20.93 2.93
CA THR A 123 1.05 -21.99 3.55
C THR A 123 2.20 -21.42 4.37
N THR A 124 2.85 -20.35 3.90
CA THR A 124 3.91 -19.66 4.65
C THR A 124 3.38 -19.05 5.95
N GLY A 125 2.23 -18.38 5.88
CA GLY A 125 1.57 -17.83 7.07
C GLY A 125 1.17 -18.92 8.06
N PHE A 126 0.54 -19.98 7.58
CA PHE A 126 0.12 -21.12 8.40
C PHE A 126 1.31 -21.86 9.04
N ALA A 127 2.38 -22.10 8.28
CA ALA A 127 3.60 -22.72 8.81
C ALA A 127 4.24 -21.83 9.89
N SER A 128 4.30 -20.52 9.66
CA SER A 128 4.84 -19.57 10.64
C SER A 128 4.02 -19.55 11.93
N THR A 129 2.69 -19.56 11.84
CA THR A 129 1.84 -19.58 13.04
C THR A 129 1.94 -20.90 13.79
N MET A 130 2.06 -22.05 13.10
CA MET A 130 2.28 -23.34 13.75
C MET A 130 3.63 -23.43 14.47
N LEU A 131 4.70 -22.94 13.83
CA LEU A 131 6.04 -22.94 14.41
C LEU A 131 6.13 -22.04 15.63
N LEU A 132 5.62 -20.80 15.55
CA LEU A 132 5.57 -19.90 16.70
C LEU A 132 4.64 -20.44 17.79
N GLY A 133 3.50 -21.00 17.41
CA GLY A 133 2.54 -21.60 18.34
C GLY A 133 3.13 -22.76 19.12
N ASN A 134 3.89 -23.65 18.47
CA ASN A 134 4.55 -24.79 19.13
C ASN A 134 5.79 -24.39 19.94
N LEU A 135 6.35 -23.19 19.73
CA LEU A 135 7.51 -22.70 20.48
C LEU A 135 7.10 -21.92 21.76
N PHE A 136 5.92 -21.30 21.75
CA PHE A 136 5.46 -20.39 22.80
C PHE A 136 4.36 -20.97 23.71
N LEU A 137 3.87 -22.18 23.41
CA LEU A 137 2.83 -22.91 24.16
C LEU A 137 3.38 -24.27 24.60
#